data_AF-A0A4Q3B1E3-F1
#
_entry.id   AF-A0A4Q3B1E3-F1
#
_cell.length_a   1.000
_cell.length_b   1.000
_cell.length_c   1.000
_cell.angle_alpha   90.00
_cell.angle_beta   90.00
_cell.angle_gamma   90.00
#
_symmetry.space_group_name_H-M   'P 1'
#
loop_
_entity.id
_entity.type
_entity.pdbx_description
1 polymer ?
#
loop_
_entity_poly.entity_id
_entity_poly.type
_entity_poly.pdbx_seq_one_letter_code
_entity_poly.pdbx_strand_id
1 'polypeptide(L)'
;ALDKGAPEIITGSFPNLSAVSNYLLSQKRNVVLACAAWEDKVNIEDTLFAGAVINNIKDEFAINCDSSQIALTLYNCARPDLYEFMKAHDASHYHRLSNFGLEKDIRFCLTADGSPVLPMYRDGKLIKHP
;
A
#
# COMPACT_ATOMS: atom_id res chain seq x y z
N ALA A 1 -7.33 8.78 13.62
CA ALA A 1 -6.46 9.56 12.69
C ALA A 1 -6.98 10.98 12.55
N LEU A 2 -8.25 11.18 12.18
CA LEU A 2 -8.89 12.51 12.17
C LEU A 2 -8.84 13.20 13.54
N ASP A 3 -9.18 12.48 14.61
CA ASP A 3 -9.10 13.01 15.99
C ASP A 3 -7.67 13.36 16.43
N LYS A 4 -6.66 12.86 15.72
CA LYS A 4 -5.24 13.15 15.94
C LYS A 4 -4.69 14.21 14.95
N GLY A 5 -5.57 14.90 14.24
CA GLY A 5 -5.21 16.02 13.35
C GLY A 5 -4.79 15.62 11.93
N ALA A 6 -5.07 14.40 11.47
CA ALA A 6 -4.87 14.06 10.06
C ALA A 6 -5.88 14.87 9.22
N PRO A 7 -5.42 15.76 8.30
CA PRO A 7 -6.34 16.61 7.54
C PRO A 7 -7.17 15.78 6.55
N GLU A 8 -6.59 14.70 6.01
CA GLU A 8 -7.18 13.86 4.98
C GLU A 8 -6.75 12.40 5.18
N ILE A 9 -7.61 11.49 4.77
CA ILE A 9 -7.35 10.05 4.76
C ILE A 9 -7.78 9.52 3.39
N ILE A 10 -6.87 8.79 2.74
CA ILE A 10 -7.08 8.12 1.47
C ILE A 10 -6.82 6.63 1.64
N THR A 11 -7.37 5.79 0.77
CA THR A 11 -7.10 4.35 0.75
C THR A 11 -6.24 3.98 -0.44
N GLY A 12 -5.24 3.12 -0.20
CA GLY A 12 -4.32 2.66 -1.24
C GLY A 12 -4.21 1.14 -1.31
N SER A 13 -3.94 0.67 -2.52
CA SER A 13 -3.70 -0.72 -2.92
C SER A 13 -2.90 -0.71 -4.22
N PHE A 14 -2.27 -1.83 -4.64
CA PHE A 14 -1.58 -1.83 -5.94
C PHE A 14 -2.49 -1.41 -7.11
N PRO A 15 -3.77 -1.82 -7.19
CA PRO A 15 -4.68 -1.37 -8.25
C PRO A 15 -4.82 0.15 -8.41
N ASN A 16 -4.49 0.96 -7.40
CA ASN A 16 -4.52 2.42 -7.50
C ASN A 16 -3.20 3.10 -7.11
N LEU A 17 -2.07 2.39 -7.22
CA LEU A 17 -0.75 2.85 -6.80
C LEU A 17 -0.39 4.23 -7.37
N SER A 18 -0.52 4.43 -8.68
CA SER A 18 -0.18 5.71 -9.31
C SER A 18 -1.11 6.84 -8.86
N ALA A 19 -2.40 6.56 -8.68
CA ALA A 19 -3.36 7.56 -8.19
C ALA A 19 -3.01 8.02 -6.76
N VAL A 20 -2.60 7.09 -5.90
CA VAL A 20 -2.12 7.40 -4.55
C VAL A 20 -0.83 8.21 -4.61
N SER A 21 0.20 7.75 -5.32
CA SER A 21 1.49 8.44 -5.40
C SER A 21 1.36 9.86 -5.94
N ASN A 22 0.61 10.06 -7.03
CA ASN A 22 0.39 11.37 -7.63
C ASN A 22 -0.36 12.31 -6.69
N TYR A 23 -1.35 11.80 -5.96
CA TYR A 23 -2.06 12.58 -4.96
C TYR A 23 -1.11 13.07 -3.87
N LEU A 24 -0.33 12.18 -3.27
CA LEU A 24 0.61 12.53 -2.19
C LEU A 24 1.61 13.61 -2.64
N LEU A 25 2.16 13.48 -3.85
CA LEU A 25 3.07 14.47 -4.44
C LEU A 25 2.39 15.84 -4.61
N SER A 26 1.12 15.87 -5.03
CA SER A 26 0.37 17.11 -5.22
C SER A 26 0.06 17.85 -3.91
N GLN A 27 -0.11 17.13 -2.80
CA GLN A 27 -0.54 17.72 -1.54
C GLN A 27 0.57 18.48 -0.82
N LYS A 28 1.85 18.11 -1.02
CA LYS A 28 3.00 18.72 -0.34
C LYS A 28 2.84 18.80 1.19
N ARG A 29 2.30 17.74 1.79
CA ARG A 29 2.04 17.61 3.23
C ARG A 29 2.81 16.41 3.79
N ASN A 30 3.00 16.39 5.11
CA ASN A 30 3.53 15.21 5.79
C ASN A 30 2.61 14.00 5.56
N VAL A 31 3.20 12.85 5.27
CA VAL A 31 2.47 11.60 4.95
C VAL A 31 2.78 10.55 6.00
N VAL A 32 1.74 9.81 6.39
CA VAL A 32 1.86 8.59 7.20
C VAL A 32 1.19 7.45 6.42
N LEU A 33 1.97 6.42 6.11
CA LEU A 33 1.45 5.18 5.50
C LEU A 33 1.02 4.23 6.61
N ALA A 34 -0.28 4.19 6.90
CA ALA A 34 -0.85 3.31 7.91
C ALA A 34 -1.23 1.95 7.29
N CYS A 35 -0.42 0.92 7.54
CA CYS A 35 -0.72 -0.44 7.15
C CYS A 35 -1.77 -1.04 8.09
N ALA A 36 -2.78 -1.73 7.56
CA ALA A 36 -3.88 -2.27 8.35
C ALA A 36 -3.45 -3.47 9.19
N ALA A 37 -2.44 -4.22 8.72
CA ALA A 37 -1.92 -5.41 9.37
C ALA A 37 -3.01 -6.49 9.53
N TRP A 38 -2.71 -7.58 10.24
CA TRP A 38 -3.70 -8.61 10.56
C TRP A 38 -3.49 -9.16 11.97
N GLU A 39 -4.53 -9.14 12.81
CA GLU A 39 -4.46 -9.62 14.21
C GLU A 39 -3.22 -9.08 14.96
N ASP A 40 -3.01 -7.76 14.86
CA ASP A 40 -1.87 -7.05 15.46
C ASP A 40 -0.48 -7.50 14.96
N LYS A 41 -0.42 -8.20 13.81
CA LYS A 41 0.83 -8.67 13.19
C LYS A 41 1.04 -7.99 11.83
N VAL A 42 2.25 -7.48 11.63
CA VAL A 42 2.70 -6.97 10.33
C VAL A 42 2.57 -8.06 9.27
N ASN A 43 2.10 -7.67 8.09
CA ASN A 43 1.94 -8.52 6.93
C ASN A 43 2.85 -8.04 5.78
N ILE A 44 3.20 -8.98 4.89
CA ILE A 44 4.15 -8.70 3.81
C ILE A 44 3.50 -7.79 2.77
N GLU A 45 2.24 -8.03 2.42
CA GLU A 45 1.52 -7.33 1.36
C GLU A 45 1.31 -5.82 1.64
N ASP A 46 0.90 -5.42 2.84
CA ASP A 46 0.75 -3.99 3.16
C ASP A 46 2.12 -3.31 3.19
N THR A 47 3.14 -4.00 3.71
CA THR A 47 4.52 -3.49 3.75
C THR A 47 5.08 -3.32 2.33
N LEU A 48 4.80 -4.26 1.43
CA LEU A 48 5.16 -4.17 0.02
C LEU A 48 4.48 -2.99 -0.66
N PHE A 49 3.18 -2.79 -0.42
CA PHE A 49 2.45 -1.64 -0.96
C PHE A 49 3.02 -0.32 -0.44
N ALA A 50 3.30 -0.22 0.87
CA ALA A 50 3.93 0.96 1.45
C ALA A 50 5.31 1.23 0.80
N GLY A 51 6.11 0.18 0.59
CA GLY A 51 7.39 0.26 -0.11
C GLY A 51 7.26 0.74 -1.56
N ALA A 52 6.21 0.31 -2.27
CA ALA A 52 5.92 0.76 -3.63
C ALA A 52 5.57 2.25 -3.67
N VAL A 53 4.72 2.72 -2.74
CA VAL A 53 4.38 4.15 -2.61
C VAL A 53 5.64 4.96 -2.30
N ILE A 54 6.45 4.52 -1.33
CA ILE A 54 7.72 5.17 -0.98
C ILE A 54 8.63 5.26 -2.19
N ASN A 55 8.79 4.16 -2.94
CA ASN A 55 9.66 4.15 -4.12
C ASN A 55 9.27 5.21 -5.15
N ASN A 56 7.97 5.50 -5.29
CA ASN A 56 7.45 6.48 -6.24
C ASN A 56 7.60 7.94 -5.77
N ILE A 57 7.66 8.19 -4.46
CA ILE A 57 7.62 9.56 -3.91
C ILE A 57 8.93 9.99 -3.23
N LYS A 58 9.86 9.07 -2.97
CA LYS A 58 11.06 9.31 -2.15
C LYS A 58 11.94 10.49 -2.60
N ASP A 59 11.92 10.87 -3.87
CA ASP A 59 12.75 11.97 -4.39
C ASP A 59 12.20 13.35 -3.99
N GLU A 60 10.92 13.44 -3.64
CA GLU A 60 10.22 14.68 -3.26
C GLU A 60 9.93 14.76 -1.74
N PHE A 61 10.35 13.74 -0.98
CA PHE A 61 10.08 13.63 0.45
C PHE A 61 11.35 13.36 1.26
N ALA A 62 11.50 14.03 2.40
CA ALA A 62 12.50 13.69 3.40
C ALA A 62 12.03 12.49 4.22
N ILE A 63 12.63 11.32 4.03
CA ILE A 63 12.28 10.08 4.72
C ILE A 63 13.33 9.77 5.78
N ASN A 64 12.98 9.96 7.06
CA ASN A 64 13.86 9.68 8.20
C ASN A 64 13.21 8.69 9.18
N CYS A 65 12.95 7.47 8.72
CA CYS A 65 12.36 6.41 9.53
C CYS A 65 12.78 5.02 9.03
N ASP A 66 13.19 4.15 9.96
CA ASP A 66 13.63 2.78 9.66
C ASP A 66 12.52 1.95 9.02
N SER A 67 11.27 2.11 9.45
CA SER A 67 10.14 1.37 8.89
C SER A 67 9.94 1.65 7.40
N SER A 68 10.15 2.90 6.97
CA SER A 68 10.11 3.29 5.57
C SER A 68 11.24 2.65 4.77
N GLN A 69 12.45 2.57 5.33
CA GLN A 69 13.61 1.93 4.67
C GLN A 69 13.44 0.41 4.57
N ILE A 70 12.88 -0.23 5.59
CA ILE A 70 12.54 -1.65 5.59
C ILE A 70 11.50 -1.94 4.50
N ALA A 71 10.42 -1.14 4.43
CA ALA A 71 9.38 -1.30 3.43
C ALA A 71 9.93 -1.11 2.00
N LEU A 72 10.72 -0.06 1.76
CA LEU A 72 11.35 0.18 0.47
C LEU A 72 12.30 -0.95 0.06
N THR A 73 13.10 -1.45 0.99
CA THR A 73 14.02 -2.58 0.74
C THR A 73 13.24 -3.84 0.36
N LEU A 74 12.20 -4.17 1.13
CA LEU A 74 11.34 -5.32 0.87
C LEU A 74 10.70 -5.22 -0.52
N TYR A 75 10.14 -4.06 -0.86
CA TYR A 75 9.57 -3.83 -2.19
C TYR A 75 10.62 -3.96 -3.30
N ASN A 76 11.82 -3.42 -3.13
CA ASN A 76 12.88 -3.54 -4.14
C ASN A 76 13.31 -4.99 -4.38
N CYS A 77 13.29 -5.84 -3.36
CA CYS A 77 13.52 -7.28 -3.49
C CYS A 77 12.37 -7.98 -4.23
N ALA A 78 11.13 -7.59 -3.98
CA ALA A 78 9.93 -8.26 -4.47
C ALA A 78 9.43 -7.76 -5.84
N ARG A 79 9.75 -6.52 -6.23
CA ARG A 79 9.19 -5.85 -7.42
C ARG A 79 9.32 -6.61 -8.76
N PRO A 80 10.31 -7.49 -9.01
CA PRO A 80 10.35 -8.25 -10.25
C PRO A 80 9.12 -9.15 -10.42
N ASP A 81 8.64 -9.75 -9.33
CA ASP A 81 7.41 -10.55 -9.29
C ASP A 81 6.87 -10.59 -7.85
N LEU A 82 5.92 -9.70 -7.54
CA LEU A 82 5.33 -9.59 -6.20
C LEU A 82 4.60 -10.88 -5.80
N TYR A 83 3.98 -11.56 -6.76
CA TYR A 83 3.20 -12.76 -6.49
C TYR A 83 4.13 -13.91 -6.13
N GLU A 84 5.14 -14.19 -6.96
CA GLU A 84 6.10 -15.26 -6.68
C GLU A 84 6.95 -14.93 -5.45
N PHE A 85 7.27 -13.66 -5.18
CA PHE A 85 7.96 -13.27 -3.96
C PHE A 85 7.18 -13.65 -2.70
N MET A 86 5.88 -13.33 -2.64
CA MET A 86 5.04 -13.68 -1.50
C MET A 86 4.89 -15.19 -1.33
N LYS A 87 4.73 -15.92 -2.45
CA LYS A 87 4.65 -17.37 -2.46
C LYS A 87 5.94 -18.03 -1.97
N ALA A 88 7.10 -17.55 -2.41
CA ALA A 88 8.40 -18.08 -2.02
C ALA A 88 8.77 -17.82 -0.55
N HIS A 89 8.20 -16.77 0.06
CA HIS A 89 8.46 -16.38 1.45
C HIS A 89 7.32 -16.73 2.40
N ASP A 90 6.44 -17.66 2.00
CA ASP A 90 5.41 -18.23 2.87
C ASP A 90 4.47 -17.17 3.49
N ALA A 91 4.15 -16.12 2.73
CA ALA A 91 3.38 -15.00 3.24
C ALA A 91 2.01 -15.48 3.79
N SER A 92 1.69 -15.11 5.03
CA SER A 92 0.48 -15.59 5.73
C SER A 92 -0.82 -15.25 4.97
N HIS A 93 -0.88 -14.09 4.30
CA HIS A 93 -2.00 -13.68 3.46
C HIS A 93 -2.16 -14.57 2.22
N TYR A 94 -1.05 -15.00 1.62
CA TYR A 94 -1.04 -15.88 0.46
C TYR A 94 -1.66 -17.24 0.79
N HIS A 95 -1.25 -17.87 1.89
CA HIS A 95 -1.83 -19.15 2.32
C HIS A 95 -3.31 -19.06 2.57
N ARG A 96 -3.73 -18.01 3.29
CA ARG A 96 -5.13 -17.84 3.64
C ARG A 96 -6.01 -17.74 2.42
N LEU A 97 -5.67 -16.91 1.43
CA LEU A 97 -6.49 -16.71 0.24
C LEU A 97 -6.36 -17.85 -0.77
N SER A 98 -5.18 -18.47 -0.88
CA SER A 98 -4.97 -19.62 -1.75
C SER A 98 -5.79 -20.84 -1.30
N ASN A 99 -5.98 -21.02 0.02
CA ASN A 99 -6.85 -22.06 0.58
C ASN A 99 -8.33 -21.89 0.21
N PHE A 100 -8.74 -20.70 -0.23
CA PHE A 100 -10.10 -20.44 -0.74
C PHE A 100 -10.18 -20.44 -2.29
N GLY A 101 -9.08 -20.76 -2.99
CA GLY A 101 -9.04 -20.78 -4.46
C GLY A 101 -9.01 -19.37 -5.10
N LEU A 102 -8.65 -18.33 -4.34
CA LEU A 102 -8.73 -16.93 -4.76
C LEU A 102 -7.42 -16.40 -5.39
N GLU A 103 -6.64 -17.27 -6.05
CA GLU A 103 -5.34 -16.90 -6.64
C GLU A 103 -5.46 -15.73 -7.64
N LYS A 104 -6.53 -15.71 -8.44
CA LYS A 104 -6.79 -14.64 -9.41
C LYS A 104 -6.95 -13.29 -8.73
N ASP A 105 -7.63 -13.26 -7.58
CA ASP A 105 -7.86 -12.03 -6.83
C ASP A 105 -6.56 -11.54 -6.19
N ILE A 106 -5.71 -12.43 -5.70
CA ILE A 106 -4.38 -12.07 -5.20
C ILE A 106 -3.57 -11.39 -6.31
N ARG A 107 -3.52 -12.00 -7.50
CA ARG A 107 -2.79 -11.42 -8.65
C ARG A 107 -3.34 -10.05 -9.04
N PHE A 108 -4.65 -9.89 -9.05
CA PHE A 108 -5.28 -8.59 -9.29
C PHE A 108 -4.88 -7.56 -8.22
N CYS A 109 -4.97 -7.91 -6.93
CA CYS A 109 -4.60 -7.05 -5.82
C CYS A 109 -3.12 -6.64 -5.78
N LEU A 110 -2.25 -7.35 -6.49
CA LEU A 110 -0.82 -7.02 -6.65
C LEU A 110 -0.51 -6.32 -7.98
N THR A 111 -1.48 -6.24 -8.89
CA THR A 111 -1.28 -5.59 -10.19
C THR A 111 -1.41 -4.09 -10.01
N ALA A 112 -0.35 -3.37 -10.35
CA ALA A 112 -0.34 -1.92 -10.33
C ALA A 112 -1.41 -1.35 -11.29
N ASP A 113 -2.16 -0.36 -10.83
CA ASP A 113 -3.05 0.47 -11.65
C ASP A 113 -4.20 -0.28 -12.39
N GLY A 114 -4.58 -1.46 -11.90
CA GLY A 114 -5.75 -2.20 -12.40
C GLY A 114 -7.10 -1.51 -12.13
N SER A 115 -7.16 -0.55 -11.21
CA SER A 115 -8.33 0.26 -10.87
C SER A 115 -7.89 1.62 -10.30
N PRO A 116 -7.46 2.58 -11.13
CA PRO A 116 -6.81 3.83 -10.73
C PRO A 116 -7.81 4.88 -10.18
N VAL A 117 -8.64 4.46 -9.24
CA VAL A 117 -9.57 5.31 -8.49
C VAL A 117 -8.92 5.61 -7.14
N LEU A 118 -9.04 6.84 -6.66
CA LEU A 118 -8.57 7.25 -5.34
C LEU A 118 -9.76 7.45 -4.39
N PRO A 119 -10.10 6.47 -3.53
CA PRO A 119 -11.11 6.67 -2.51
C PRO A 119 -10.53 7.54 -1.37
N MET A 120 -11.30 8.53 -0.96
CA MET A 120 -11.03 9.41 0.17
C MET A 120 -12.06 9.14 1.26
N TYR A 121 -11.61 9.11 2.51
CA TYR A 121 -12.51 9.06 3.65
C TYR A 121 -12.99 10.48 4.01
N ARG A 122 -14.30 10.69 3.98
CA ARG A 122 -14.98 11.91 4.46
C ARG A 122 -16.26 11.54 5.18
N ASP A 123 -16.46 12.09 6.38
CA ASP A 123 -17.70 11.98 7.16
C ASP A 123 -18.25 10.55 7.29
N GLY A 124 -17.37 9.59 7.61
CA GLY A 124 -17.74 8.18 7.80
C GLY A 124 -17.89 7.37 6.51
N LYS A 125 -17.54 7.93 5.35
CA LYS A 125 -17.74 7.31 4.04
C LYS A 125 -16.49 7.37 3.18
N LEU A 126 -16.32 6.36 2.32
CA LEU A 126 -15.37 6.43 1.21
C LEU A 126 -16.07 7.04 0.00
N ILE A 127 -15.55 8.17 -0.46
CA ILE A 127 -16.00 8.86 -1.67
C ILE A 127 -14.88 8.86 -2.70
N LYS A 128 -15.23 8.88 -3.99
CA LYS A 128 -14.25 9.02 -5.05
C LYS A 128 -13.63 10.43 -5.02
N HIS A 129 -12.31 10.54 -5.09
CA HIS A 129 -11.63 11.81 -5.34
C HIS A 129 -12.11 12.39 -6.68
N PRO A 130 -12.52 13.67 -6.73
CA PRO A 130 -13.04 14.31 -7.94
C PRO A 130 -12.05 14.31 -9.11
#